data_AF-A0A4W4ERP2-F1
#
_entry.id   AF-A0A4W4ERP2-F1
#
_cell.length_a   1.000
_cell.length_b   1.000
_cell.length_c   1.000
_cell.angle_alpha   90.00
_cell.angle_beta   90.00
_cell.angle_gamma   90.00
#
_symmetry.space_group_name_H-M   'P 1'
#
loop_
_entity.id
_entity.type
_entity.pdbx_description
1 polymer ?
#
loop_
_entity_poly.entity_id
_entity_poly.type
_entity_poly.pdbx_seq_one_letter_code
_entity_poly.pdbx_strand_id
1 'polypeptide(L)'
;SSPSLLMSVGVKEAAELKVMDSTGTSDPYVKVYILPNKSKTFETKVFRKTLNPVFNEQFKYRVMRVCVCSTLVMQVYDFNRFSKHDVIGELRLELSSVDWNHVIEEWRDLSEPSKYEQENLGDICFSLRYVPTASKLTVVILEAKNLKKMDDGGSSDPYVKVQLILDKKKWKKKKTSVKKETLNPYFNESFTFEVSFDQIQRVQLVISVWDHDKMSRNNAIGKIFLGCDASGNQLRHWADMLSTPRRPVAQWHTLLSAEQVDSTLALKRTLRIPFTNMTF
;
A
#
# COMPACT_ATOMS: atom_id res chain seq x y z
N SER A 1 7.18 14.62 -25.87
CA SER A 1 7.90 13.99 -24.74
C SER A 1 7.86 14.94 -23.55
N SER A 2 7.31 14.53 -22.42
CA SER A 2 7.30 15.37 -21.21
C SER A 2 8.74 15.59 -20.71
N PRO A 3 9.14 16.82 -20.34
CA PRO A 3 10.50 17.07 -19.88
C PRO A 3 10.73 16.37 -18.54
N SER A 4 11.77 15.52 -18.48
CA SER A 4 12.23 14.91 -17.23
C SER A 4 13.11 15.91 -16.48
N LEU A 5 12.82 16.15 -15.20
CA LEU A 5 13.67 16.95 -14.31
C LEU A 5 14.75 16.05 -13.70
N LEU A 6 15.98 16.56 -13.59
CA LEU A 6 17.05 15.90 -12.83
C LEU A 6 17.07 16.50 -11.42
N MET A 7 16.63 15.73 -10.43
CA MET A 7 16.71 16.08 -9.02
C MET A 7 18.01 15.55 -8.42
N SER A 8 18.71 16.40 -7.66
CA SER A 8 19.88 16.01 -6.88
C SER A 8 19.51 16.01 -5.40
N VAL A 9 19.71 14.88 -4.73
CA VAL A 9 19.38 14.68 -3.31
C VAL A 9 20.68 14.53 -2.54
N GLY A 10 20.94 15.44 -1.60
CA GLY A 10 22.11 15.36 -0.71
C GLY A 10 21.73 14.74 0.63
N VAL A 11 22.56 13.81 1.11
CA VAL A 11 22.56 13.32 2.49
C VAL A 11 23.84 13.83 3.12
N LYS A 12 23.74 14.87 3.96
CA LYS A 12 24.90 15.54 4.54
C LYS A 12 25.36 14.87 5.83
N GLU A 13 24.56 14.97 6.87
CA GLU A 13 24.86 14.43 8.19
C GLU A 13 23.57 14.13 8.95
N ALA A 14 23.71 13.34 10.01
CA ALA A 14 22.67 13.15 11.01
C ALA A 14 23.26 13.45 12.39
N ALA A 15 22.42 13.86 13.32
CA ALA A 15 22.81 14.17 14.69
C ALA A 15 21.89 13.44 15.67
N GLU A 16 22.43 13.13 16.85
CA GLU A 16 21.68 12.58 17.99
C GLU A 16 20.85 11.33 17.64
N LEU A 17 21.41 10.44 16.81
CA LEU A 17 20.75 9.20 16.46
C LEU A 17 20.50 8.33 17.69
N LYS A 18 19.42 7.54 17.63
CA LYS A 18 19.09 6.57 18.66
C LYS A 18 20.16 5.48 18.75
N VAL A 19 20.55 5.12 19.97
CA VAL A 19 21.40 3.96 20.25
C VAL A 19 20.64 2.68 19.93
N MET A 20 21.17 1.89 19.01
CA MET A 20 20.60 0.59 18.62
C MET A 20 21.49 -0.58 19.06
N ASP A 21 22.81 -0.39 19.11
CA ASP A 21 23.74 -1.42 19.56
C ASP A 21 23.88 -1.47 21.08
N SER A 22 24.17 -2.65 21.60
CA SER A 22 24.57 -2.86 23.00
C SER A 22 25.87 -2.15 23.39
N THR A 23 26.63 -1.67 22.41
CA THR A 23 27.88 -0.91 22.61
C THR A 23 27.64 0.56 22.97
N GLY A 24 26.39 1.03 22.98
CA GLY A 24 26.06 2.43 23.28
C GLY A 24 26.11 3.36 22.07
N THR A 25 26.28 2.83 20.87
CA THR A 25 26.31 3.57 19.60
C THR A 25 25.42 2.89 18.54
N SER A 26 25.58 3.30 17.28
CA SER A 26 25.01 2.66 16.09
C SER A 26 26.03 2.67 14.96
N ASP A 27 25.78 1.85 13.93
CA ASP A 27 26.50 1.81 12.66
C ASP A 27 25.62 2.40 11.53
N PRO A 28 25.35 3.72 11.52
CA PRO A 28 24.34 4.31 10.65
C PRO A 28 24.69 4.32 9.16
N TYR A 29 23.68 4.08 8.33
CA TYR A 29 23.66 4.39 6.90
C TYR A 29 22.25 4.78 6.44
N VAL A 30 22.13 5.48 5.31
CA VAL A 30 20.86 6.01 4.83
C VAL A 30 20.48 5.35 3.52
N LYS A 31 19.26 4.81 3.45
CA LYS A 31 18.61 4.43 2.19
C LYS A 31 17.78 5.59 1.67
N VAL A 32 17.95 5.92 0.38
CA VAL A 32 17.20 6.98 -0.30
C VAL A 32 16.41 6.37 -1.45
N TYR A 33 15.11 6.64 -1.52
CA TYR A 33 14.23 6.18 -2.60
C TYR A 33 13.01 7.11 -2.77
N ILE A 34 12.31 7.00 -3.89
CA ILE A 34 11.13 7.82 -4.18
C ILE A 34 9.90 6.92 -4.27
N LEU A 35 8.91 7.15 -3.42
CA LEU A 35 7.62 6.48 -3.54
C LEU A 35 6.77 7.09 -4.68
N PRO A 36 5.96 6.26 -5.35
CA PRO A 36 5.76 4.84 -5.07
C PRO A 36 6.79 3.90 -5.72
N ASN A 37 7.66 4.42 -6.59
CA ASN A 37 8.58 3.59 -7.37
C ASN A 37 9.95 3.42 -6.69
N LYS A 38 10.10 2.32 -5.95
CA LYS A 38 11.35 1.93 -5.29
C LYS A 38 12.42 1.33 -6.21
N SER A 39 12.17 1.24 -7.53
CA SER A 39 13.12 0.58 -8.45
C SER A 39 14.51 1.21 -8.45
N LYS A 40 14.62 2.48 -8.02
CA LYS A 40 15.90 3.17 -7.84
C LYS A 40 16.09 3.57 -6.38
N THR A 41 16.73 2.68 -5.63
CA THR A 41 17.14 2.92 -4.24
C THR A 41 18.65 3.13 -4.21
N PHE A 42 19.10 4.16 -3.50
CA PHE A 42 20.51 4.40 -3.20
C PHE A 42 20.78 4.17 -1.72
N GLU A 43 22.02 3.85 -1.39
CA GLU A 43 22.48 3.68 -0.01
C GLU A 43 23.77 4.48 0.17
N THR A 44 23.90 5.17 1.29
CA THR A 44 25.17 5.76 1.71
C THR A 44 26.14 4.68 2.18
N LYS A 45 27.40 5.05 2.39
CA LYS A 45 28.34 4.26 3.18
C LYS A 45 27.85 4.11 4.62
N VAL A 46 28.28 3.01 5.23
CA VAL A 46 28.08 2.72 6.65
C VAL A 46 29.17 3.42 7.46
N PHE A 47 28.76 4.19 8.46
CA PHE A 47 29.66 4.81 9.43
C PHE A 47 29.58 4.03 10.72
N ARG A 48 30.72 3.57 11.25
CA ARG A 48 30.73 2.69 12.42
C ARG A 48 30.77 3.46 13.73
N LYS A 49 30.03 2.97 14.72
CA LYS A 49 30.05 3.41 16.12
C LYS A 49 29.92 4.91 16.29
N THR A 50 28.90 5.48 15.66
CA THR A 50 28.62 6.92 15.74
C THR A 50 27.12 7.19 15.80
N LEU A 51 26.75 8.20 16.58
CA LEU A 51 25.38 8.76 16.59
C LEU A 51 25.30 10.08 15.81
N ASN A 52 26.43 10.57 15.29
CA ASN A 52 26.54 11.82 14.55
C ASN A 52 27.34 11.60 13.25
N PRO A 53 26.85 10.77 12.31
CA PRO A 53 27.56 10.48 11.07
C PRO A 53 27.55 11.68 10.11
N VAL A 54 28.68 11.92 9.45
CA VAL A 54 28.82 12.90 8.36
C VAL A 54 29.00 12.14 7.04
N PHE A 55 27.92 11.99 6.28
CA PHE A 55 27.86 11.22 5.04
C PHE A 55 28.44 11.99 3.85
N ASN A 56 27.98 13.24 3.63
CA ASN A 56 28.30 14.08 2.48
C ASN A 56 28.18 13.36 1.11
N GLU A 57 27.07 12.63 0.92
CA GLU A 57 26.79 11.89 -0.31
C GLU A 57 25.66 12.53 -1.11
N GLN A 58 25.70 12.41 -2.43
CA GLN A 58 24.72 13.02 -3.33
C GLN A 58 24.22 12.02 -4.38
N PHE A 59 22.90 11.94 -4.54
CA PHE A 59 22.22 11.00 -5.41
C PHE A 59 21.38 11.72 -6.46
N LYS A 60 21.35 11.19 -7.69
CA LYS A 60 20.63 11.80 -8.82
C LYS A 60 19.41 10.97 -9.24
N TYR A 61 18.26 11.62 -9.24
CA TYR A 61 16.98 11.06 -9.66
C TYR A 61 16.46 11.77 -10.91
N ARG A 62 15.93 11.00 -11.86
CA ARG A 62 15.19 11.54 -13.00
C ARG A 62 13.70 11.46 -12.66
N VAL A 63 13.07 12.59 -12.42
CA VAL A 63 11.67 12.70 -12.00
C VAL A 63 10.85 13.30 -13.13
N MET A 64 9.70 12.71 -13.45
CA MET A 64 8.78 13.26 -14.44
C MET A 64 7.93 14.34 -13.79
N ARG A 65 7.77 15.52 -14.42
CA ARG A 65 6.97 16.64 -13.87
C ARG A 65 5.51 16.29 -13.53
N VAL A 66 4.99 15.18 -14.06
CA VAL A 66 3.62 14.69 -13.81
C VAL A 66 3.52 13.90 -12.49
N CYS A 67 4.63 13.55 -11.84
CA CYS A 67 4.67 12.79 -10.58
C CYS A 67 4.49 13.67 -9.34
N VAL A 68 3.44 14.50 -9.32
CA VAL A 68 3.16 15.45 -8.22
C VAL A 68 2.80 14.73 -6.91
N CYS A 69 2.44 13.45 -6.95
CA CYS A 69 2.11 12.64 -5.76
C CYS A 69 3.26 11.74 -5.28
N SER A 70 4.52 12.08 -5.61
CA SER A 70 5.69 11.30 -5.19
C SER A 70 6.25 11.79 -3.86
N THR A 71 6.78 10.86 -3.07
CA THR A 71 7.39 11.16 -1.76
C THR A 71 8.84 10.69 -1.78
N LEU A 72 9.79 11.60 -1.58
CA LEU A 72 11.17 11.24 -1.29
C LEU A 72 11.23 10.69 0.13
N VAL A 73 11.84 9.51 0.28
CA VAL A 73 12.03 8.87 1.58
C VAL A 73 13.53 8.71 1.82
N MET A 74 13.99 9.17 2.98
CA MET A 74 15.32 8.89 3.50
C MET A 74 15.14 8.10 4.79
N GLN A 75 15.65 6.87 4.83
CA GLN A 75 15.50 5.98 5.97
C GLN A 75 16.87 5.67 6.55
N VAL A 76 17.06 6.01 7.82
CA VAL A 76 18.31 5.80 8.54
C VAL A 76 18.25 4.42 9.17
N TYR A 77 19.22 3.59 8.84
CA TYR A 77 19.37 2.22 9.33
C TYR A 77 20.61 2.09 10.19
N ASP A 78 20.53 1.18 11.14
CA ASP A 78 21.65 0.63 11.88
C ASP A 78 22.14 -0.65 11.19
N PHE A 79 23.41 -0.68 10.77
CA PHE A 79 23.97 -1.84 10.09
C PHE A 79 24.29 -2.95 11.08
N ASN A 80 23.71 -4.12 10.84
CA ASN A 80 23.95 -5.32 11.64
C ASN A 80 24.67 -6.39 10.83
N ARG A 81 25.85 -6.84 11.30
CA ARG A 81 26.65 -7.84 10.56
C ARG A 81 25.99 -9.23 10.50
N PHE A 82 25.23 -9.61 11.53
CA PHE A 82 24.73 -10.98 11.71
C PHE A 82 23.22 -11.06 11.91
N SER A 83 22.50 -9.94 11.81
CA SER A 83 21.05 -9.86 11.98
C SER A 83 20.46 -8.90 10.96
N LYS A 84 19.12 -8.82 10.92
CA LYS A 84 18.43 -7.81 10.10
C LYS A 84 18.82 -6.42 10.61
N HIS A 85 19.03 -5.50 9.68
CA HIS A 85 19.35 -4.11 10.01
C HIS A 85 18.12 -3.44 10.61
N ASP A 86 18.33 -2.67 11.67
CA ASP A 86 17.25 -1.99 12.37
C ASP A 86 17.03 -0.60 11.80
N VAL A 87 15.78 -0.16 11.71
CA VAL A 87 15.48 1.20 11.27
C VAL A 87 15.55 2.12 12.49
N ILE A 88 16.42 3.12 12.42
CA ILE A 88 16.54 4.16 13.45
C ILE A 88 15.38 5.15 13.33
N GLY A 89 15.09 5.59 12.10
CA GLY A 89 14.02 6.54 11.80
C GLY A 89 13.92 6.85 10.31
N GLU A 90 12.91 7.61 9.92
CA GLU A 90 12.72 8.03 8.53
C GLU A 90 12.31 9.49 8.39
N LEU A 91 12.71 10.07 7.27
CA LEU A 91 12.25 11.36 6.78
C LEU A 91 11.45 11.13 5.49
N ARG A 92 10.26 11.75 5.42
CA ARG A 92 9.41 11.76 4.23
C ARG A 92 9.19 13.19 3.77
N LEU A 93 9.48 13.44 2.50
CA LEU A 93 9.29 14.75 1.86
C LEU A 93 8.38 14.58 0.65
N GLU A 94 7.19 15.18 0.71
CA GLU A 94 6.28 15.25 -0.43
C GLU A 94 6.88 16.16 -1.51
N LEU A 95 7.10 15.61 -2.71
CA LEU A 95 7.73 16.37 -3.79
C LEU A 95 6.82 17.47 -4.37
N SER A 96 5.52 17.46 -4.04
CA SER A 96 4.55 18.52 -4.35
C SER A 96 4.78 19.80 -3.55
N SER A 97 5.31 19.71 -2.32
CA SER A 97 5.50 20.86 -1.44
C SER A 97 6.88 21.52 -1.58
N VAL A 98 7.76 20.93 -2.40
CA VAL A 98 9.11 21.41 -2.66
C VAL A 98 9.08 22.56 -3.67
N ASP A 99 9.68 23.70 -3.32
CA ASP A 99 9.97 24.77 -4.29
C ASP A 99 11.23 24.42 -5.10
N TRP A 100 11.01 24.05 -6.36
CA TRP A 100 12.06 23.58 -7.28
C TRP A 100 12.98 24.69 -7.83
N ASN A 101 12.67 25.96 -7.55
CA ASN A 101 13.50 27.08 -8.02
C ASN A 101 14.67 27.39 -7.08
N HIS A 102 14.69 26.80 -5.89
CA HIS A 102 15.71 27.05 -4.87
C HIS A 102 16.38 25.74 -4.42
N VAL A 103 17.66 25.82 -4.08
CA VAL A 103 18.34 24.71 -3.41
C VAL A 103 17.87 24.70 -1.96
N ILE A 104 17.20 23.61 -1.57
CA ILE A 104 16.77 23.39 -0.19
C ILE A 104 17.88 22.65 0.55
N GLU A 105 18.38 23.26 1.62
CA GLU A 105 19.33 22.68 2.56
C GLU A 105 18.86 22.98 3.97
N GLU A 106 18.37 21.95 4.67
CA GLU A 106 17.75 22.11 5.98
C GLU A 106 17.88 20.85 6.82
N TRP A 107 17.82 21.03 8.15
CA TRP A 107 17.66 19.95 9.11
C TRP A 107 16.20 19.53 9.20
N ARG A 108 15.96 18.22 9.35
CA ARG A 108 14.62 17.65 9.57
C ARG A 108 14.71 16.54 10.61
N ASP A 109 13.74 16.49 11.50
CA ASP A 109 13.63 15.44 12.50
C ASP A 109 13.26 14.10 11.84
N LEU A 110 13.81 13.01 12.37
CA LEU A 110 13.42 11.67 11.97
C LEU A 110 12.12 11.30 12.67
N SER A 111 11.14 10.88 11.87
CA SER A 111 9.91 10.26 12.35
C SER A 111 10.11 8.77 12.61
N GLU A 112 9.22 8.18 13.42
CA GLU A 112 9.13 6.72 13.53
C GLU A 112 8.92 6.08 12.16
N PRO A 113 9.58 4.95 11.88
CA PRO A 113 9.45 4.30 10.59
C PRO A 113 8.01 3.85 10.33
N SER A 114 7.49 4.16 9.13
CA SER A 114 6.18 3.68 8.71
C SER A 114 6.12 2.15 8.83
N LYS A 115 5.06 1.63 9.47
CA LYS A 115 4.83 0.19 9.56
C LYS A 115 4.63 -0.45 8.19
N TYR A 116 4.24 0.34 7.20
CA TYR A 116 3.95 -0.11 5.86
C TYR A 116 4.37 0.93 4.83
N GLU A 117 5.09 0.50 3.82
CA GLU A 117 5.48 1.35 2.71
C GLU A 117 4.32 1.48 1.72
N GLN A 118 4.00 2.70 1.29
CA GLN A 118 3.02 2.95 0.22
C GLN A 118 3.62 2.53 -1.13
N GLU A 119 3.58 1.23 -1.41
CA GLU A 119 3.77 0.73 -2.78
C GLU A 119 2.58 1.14 -3.65
N ASN A 120 2.82 1.50 -4.92
CA ASN A 120 1.73 1.66 -5.87
C ASN A 120 1.32 0.28 -6.39
N LEU A 121 0.24 -0.23 -5.80
CA LEU A 121 -0.36 -1.51 -6.16
C LEU A 121 -1.42 -1.38 -7.27
N GLY A 122 -1.68 -0.15 -7.73
CA GLY A 122 -2.69 0.23 -8.69
C GLY A 122 -3.96 0.80 -8.04
N ASP A 123 -4.89 1.23 -8.89
CA ASP A 123 -6.18 1.76 -8.49
C ASP A 123 -7.31 0.86 -9.01
N ILE A 124 -8.42 0.79 -8.28
CA ILE A 124 -9.64 0.08 -8.67
C ILE A 124 -10.85 1.02 -8.64
N CYS A 125 -11.69 0.93 -9.66
CA CYS A 125 -12.96 1.63 -9.78
C CYS A 125 -14.12 0.64 -9.62
N PHE A 126 -15.05 0.96 -8.74
CA PHE A 126 -16.27 0.18 -8.55
C PHE A 126 -17.40 1.09 -8.10
N SER A 127 -18.63 0.63 -8.29
CA SER A 127 -19.82 1.31 -7.77
C SER A 127 -20.52 0.55 -6.67
N LEU A 128 -21.09 1.30 -5.74
CA LEU A 128 -21.89 0.81 -4.63
C LEU A 128 -23.31 1.34 -4.73
N ARG A 129 -24.28 0.48 -4.45
CA ARG A 129 -25.69 0.85 -4.35
C ARG A 129 -26.34 0.04 -3.24
N TYR A 130 -26.97 0.73 -2.28
CA TYR A 130 -27.77 0.09 -1.26
C TYR A 130 -29.26 0.45 -1.40
N VAL A 131 -30.11 -0.56 -1.25
CA VAL A 131 -31.58 -0.41 -1.24
C VAL A 131 -32.09 -0.97 0.09
N PRO A 132 -32.34 -0.11 1.10
CA PRO A 132 -32.74 -0.56 2.44
C PRO A 132 -34.03 -1.40 2.45
N THR A 133 -35.05 -0.96 1.69
CA THR A 133 -36.35 -1.65 1.61
C THR A 133 -36.28 -3.06 1.04
N ALA A 134 -35.23 -3.38 0.28
CA ALA A 134 -34.98 -4.70 -0.29
C ALA A 134 -33.82 -5.43 0.41
N SER A 135 -33.24 -4.84 1.46
CA SER A 135 -32.03 -5.34 2.13
C SER A 135 -30.93 -5.73 1.13
N LYS A 136 -30.70 -4.91 0.09
CA LYS A 136 -29.89 -5.28 -1.07
C LYS A 136 -28.71 -4.34 -1.26
N LEU A 137 -27.50 -4.88 -1.11
CA LEU A 137 -26.24 -4.24 -1.47
C LEU A 137 -25.78 -4.75 -2.83
N THR A 138 -25.58 -3.85 -3.78
CA THR A 138 -25.02 -4.13 -5.10
C THR A 138 -23.65 -3.49 -5.23
N VAL A 139 -22.67 -4.29 -5.63
CA VAL A 139 -21.28 -3.89 -5.90
C VAL A 139 -20.98 -4.19 -7.36
N VAL A 140 -20.69 -3.17 -8.16
CA VAL A 140 -20.27 -3.36 -9.57
C VAL A 140 -18.80 -3.07 -9.69
N ILE A 141 -17.99 -4.09 -9.99
CA ILE A 141 -16.56 -3.92 -10.27
C ILE A 141 -16.44 -3.43 -11.71
N LEU A 142 -15.96 -2.20 -11.90
CA LEU A 142 -15.90 -1.56 -13.22
C LEU A 142 -14.57 -1.89 -13.90
N GLU A 143 -13.47 -1.37 -13.37
CA GLU A 143 -12.14 -1.50 -13.95
C GLU A 143 -11.04 -1.29 -12.90
N ALA A 144 -9.81 -1.64 -13.23
CA ALA A 144 -8.63 -1.24 -12.48
C ALA A 144 -7.56 -0.70 -13.44
N LYS A 145 -6.61 0.07 -12.91
CA LYS A 145 -5.51 0.65 -13.69
C LYS A 145 -4.20 0.64 -12.94
N ASN A 146 -3.11 0.64 -13.69
CA ASN A 146 -1.74 0.69 -13.17
C ASN A 146 -1.46 -0.39 -12.11
N LEU A 147 -2.03 -1.59 -12.26
CA LEU A 147 -1.79 -2.69 -11.34
C LEU A 147 -0.30 -3.03 -11.27
N LYS A 148 0.17 -3.43 -10.08
CA LYS A 148 1.54 -3.94 -9.90
C LYS A 148 1.74 -5.19 -10.74
N LYS A 149 2.84 -5.23 -11.47
CA LYS A 149 3.29 -6.40 -12.24
C LYS A 149 3.66 -7.52 -11.28
N MET A 150 3.14 -8.71 -11.53
CA MET A 150 3.36 -9.89 -10.70
C MET A 150 4.05 -11.02 -11.46
N ASP A 151 3.87 -11.08 -12.79
CA ASP A 151 4.50 -12.08 -13.65
C ASP A 151 5.87 -11.60 -14.18
N ASP A 152 6.79 -12.55 -14.38
CA ASP A 152 8.12 -12.31 -14.98
C ASP A 152 8.04 -11.69 -16.39
N GLY A 153 6.93 -11.92 -17.12
CA GLY A 153 6.64 -11.30 -18.41
C GLY A 153 6.27 -9.81 -18.34
N GLY A 154 6.18 -9.24 -17.13
CA GLY A 154 5.88 -7.84 -16.91
C GLY A 154 4.39 -7.47 -17.05
N SER A 155 3.50 -8.44 -16.90
CA SER A 155 2.04 -8.28 -16.89
C SER A 155 1.42 -8.97 -15.65
N SER A 156 0.09 -9.12 -15.63
CA SER A 156 -0.68 -9.91 -14.66
C SER A 156 -1.95 -10.46 -15.31
N ASP A 157 -2.53 -11.50 -14.72
CA ASP A 157 -3.84 -12.08 -15.01
C ASP A 157 -4.88 -11.67 -13.92
N PRO A 158 -5.29 -10.39 -13.82
CA PRO A 158 -6.05 -9.90 -12.69
C PRO A 158 -7.50 -10.44 -12.61
N TYR A 159 -7.93 -10.73 -11.39
CA TYR A 159 -9.33 -10.91 -11.01
C TYR A 159 -9.61 -10.30 -9.63
N VAL A 160 -10.86 -9.95 -9.37
CA VAL A 160 -11.28 -9.27 -8.13
C VAL A 160 -12.11 -10.21 -7.27
N LYS A 161 -11.77 -10.32 -5.99
CA LYS A 161 -12.60 -10.97 -4.96
C LYS A 161 -13.34 -9.89 -4.17
N VAL A 162 -14.66 -10.02 -4.11
CA VAL A 162 -15.57 -9.16 -3.35
C VAL A 162 -16.07 -9.97 -2.15
N GLN A 163 -15.74 -9.54 -0.93
CA GLN A 163 -16.00 -10.27 0.30
C GLN A 163 -16.69 -9.37 1.33
N LEU A 164 -17.77 -9.85 1.92
CA LEU A 164 -18.37 -9.26 3.11
C LEU A 164 -17.83 -9.94 4.36
N ILE A 165 -17.48 -9.12 5.35
CA ILE A 165 -17.13 -9.53 6.70
C ILE A 165 -18.17 -8.92 7.63
N LEU A 166 -18.75 -9.71 8.51
CA LEU A 166 -19.72 -9.26 9.49
C LEU A 166 -19.22 -9.70 10.86
N ASP A 167 -19.16 -8.78 11.82
CA ASP A 167 -18.72 -9.05 13.18
C ASP A 167 -17.36 -9.79 13.23
N LYS A 168 -16.40 -9.31 12.41
CA LYS A 168 -15.04 -9.86 12.22
C LYS A 168 -14.98 -11.29 11.67
N LYS A 169 -16.09 -11.84 11.19
CA LYS A 169 -16.17 -13.15 10.54
C LYS A 169 -16.44 -13.00 9.05
N LYS A 170 -15.68 -13.75 8.25
CA LYS A 170 -15.93 -13.85 6.80
C LYS A 170 -17.34 -14.38 6.57
N TRP A 171 -18.13 -13.67 5.78
CA TRP A 171 -19.55 -13.98 5.59
C TRP A 171 -19.89 -14.41 4.16
N LYS A 172 -19.88 -13.47 3.20
CA LYS A 172 -20.22 -13.75 1.80
C LYS A 172 -19.02 -13.43 0.91
N LYS A 173 -18.82 -14.17 -0.18
CA LYS A 173 -17.71 -13.95 -1.11
C LYS A 173 -18.09 -14.28 -2.55
N LYS A 174 -17.73 -13.40 -3.47
CA LYS A 174 -17.83 -13.59 -4.92
C LYS A 174 -16.52 -13.18 -5.59
N LYS A 175 -16.35 -13.57 -6.86
CA LYS A 175 -15.18 -13.22 -7.67
C LYS A 175 -15.59 -12.86 -9.09
N THR A 176 -14.82 -12.00 -9.74
CA THR A 176 -14.97 -11.70 -11.17
C THR A 176 -14.42 -12.81 -12.05
N SER A 177 -14.63 -12.68 -13.35
CA SER A 177 -13.79 -13.32 -14.36
C SER A 177 -12.33 -12.86 -14.27
N VAL A 178 -11.42 -13.70 -14.77
CA VAL A 178 -9.99 -13.37 -14.90
C VAL A 178 -9.79 -12.63 -16.22
N LYS A 179 -9.06 -11.52 -16.21
CA LYS A 179 -8.62 -10.81 -17.41
C LYS A 179 -7.16 -11.14 -17.63
N LYS A 180 -6.80 -11.60 -18.82
CA LYS A 180 -5.45 -12.09 -19.09
C LYS A 180 -4.50 -10.97 -19.49
N GLU A 181 -3.24 -11.09 -19.09
CA GLU A 181 -2.10 -10.29 -19.52
C GLU A 181 -2.39 -8.78 -19.58
N THR A 182 -2.98 -8.22 -18.51
CA THR A 182 -3.29 -6.79 -18.43
C THR A 182 -3.07 -6.20 -17.05
N LEU A 183 -2.54 -4.97 -17.02
CA LEU A 183 -2.45 -4.14 -15.81
C LEU A 183 -3.59 -3.11 -15.72
N ASN A 184 -4.47 -3.06 -16.73
CA ASN A 184 -5.60 -2.15 -16.81
C ASN A 184 -6.89 -2.93 -17.18
N PRO A 185 -7.32 -3.89 -16.34
CA PRO A 185 -8.46 -4.74 -16.67
C PRO A 185 -9.79 -4.00 -16.62
N TYR A 186 -10.66 -4.28 -17.59
CA TYR A 186 -12.07 -3.90 -17.59
C TYR A 186 -12.95 -5.11 -17.24
N PHE A 187 -13.75 -5.00 -16.18
CA PHE A 187 -14.60 -6.07 -15.67
C PHE A 187 -16.07 -5.83 -16.00
N ASN A 188 -16.63 -4.72 -15.52
CA ASN A 188 -18.07 -4.39 -15.53
C ASN A 188 -18.97 -5.54 -15.03
N GLU A 189 -18.60 -6.13 -13.88
CA GLU A 189 -19.29 -7.29 -13.29
C GLU A 189 -20.04 -6.89 -12.02
N SER A 190 -21.32 -7.27 -11.94
CA SER A 190 -22.23 -6.90 -10.84
C SER A 190 -22.45 -8.03 -9.85
N PHE A 191 -22.27 -7.71 -8.57
CA PHE A 191 -22.49 -8.62 -7.44
C PHE A 191 -23.56 -8.08 -6.51
N THR A 192 -24.53 -8.92 -6.20
CA THR A 192 -25.59 -8.61 -5.22
C THR A 192 -25.41 -9.44 -3.96
N PHE A 193 -25.60 -8.78 -2.81
CA PHE A 193 -25.63 -9.37 -1.48
C PHE A 193 -26.88 -8.91 -0.73
N GLU A 194 -27.52 -9.84 -0.03
CA GLU A 194 -28.55 -9.52 0.96
C GLU A 194 -27.88 -9.07 2.25
N VAL A 195 -28.15 -7.83 2.66
CA VAL A 195 -27.63 -7.17 3.87
C VAL A 195 -28.77 -6.32 4.44
N SER A 196 -29.26 -6.67 5.64
CA SER A 196 -30.31 -5.91 6.30
C SER A 196 -29.83 -4.53 6.73
N PHE A 197 -30.76 -3.64 7.05
CA PHE A 197 -30.43 -2.29 7.53
C PHE A 197 -29.60 -2.35 8.82
N ASP A 198 -29.89 -3.26 9.74
CA ASP A 198 -29.06 -3.43 10.95
C ASP A 198 -27.66 -3.96 10.65
N GLN A 199 -27.52 -4.78 9.60
CA GLN A 199 -26.23 -5.37 9.23
C GLN A 199 -25.34 -4.38 8.48
N ILE A 200 -25.89 -3.45 7.71
CA ILE A 200 -25.10 -2.54 6.85
C ILE A 200 -24.15 -1.65 7.66
N GLN A 201 -24.48 -1.37 8.93
CA GLN A 201 -23.64 -0.58 9.83
C GLN A 201 -22.46 -1.36 10.42
N ARG A 202 -22.52 -2.69 10.42
CA ARG A 202 -21.48 -3.58 10.98
C ARG A 202 -20.71 -4.37 9.94
N VAL A 203 -21.19 -4.38 8.70
CA VAL A 203 -20.55 -5.10 7.60
C VAL A 203 -19.35 -4.31 7.08
N GLN A 204 -18.27 -5.02 6.81
CA GLN A 204 -17.10 -4.53 6.10
C GLN A 204 -17.09 -5.16 4.71
N LEU A 205 -17.08 -4.33 3.67
CA LEU A 205 -16.88 -4.74 2.30
C LEU A 205 -15.40 -4.73 1.97
N VAL A 206 -14.85 -5.91 1.71
CA VAL A 206 -13.47 -6.11 1.31
C VAL A 206 -13.39 -6.39 -0.18
N ILE A 207 -12.61 -5.57 -0.88
CA ILE A 207 -12.29 -5.75 -2.31
C ILE A 207 -10.81 -6.04 -2.41
N SER A 208 -10.46 -7.16 -3.06
CA SER A 208 -9.05 -7.54 -3.26
C SER A 208 -8.81 -7.93 -4.71
N VAL A 209 -7.75 -7.37 -5.29
CA VAL A 209 -7.28 -7.70 -6.64
C VAL A 209 -6.19 -8.75 -6.52
N TRP A 210 -6.32 -9.79 -7.31
CA TRP A 210 -5.46 -10.96 -7.29
C TRP A 210 -4.96 -11.23 -8.68
N ASP A 211 -3.74 -11.73 -8.74
CA ASP A 211 -3.15 -12.30 -9.93
C ASP A 211 -3.48 -13.80 -10.01
N HIS A 212 -3.82 -14.29 -11.20
CA HIS A 212 -4.15 -15.69 -11.43
C HIS A 212 -3.00 -16.43 -12.12
N ASP A 213 -2.24 -17.17 -11.33
CA ASP A 213 -1.18 -18.03 -11.82
C ASP A 213 -1.72 -19.42 -12.20
N LYS A 214 -1.45 -19.89 -13.42
CA LYS A 214 -1.85 -21.25 -13.85
C LYS A 214 -1.06 -22.36 -13.15
N MET A 215 0.20 -22.10 -12.81
CA MET A 215 1.15 -23.11 -12.30
C MET A 215 1.68 -22.77 -10.90
N SER A 216 1.26 -21.64 -10.32
CA SER A 216 1.71 -21.17 -9.03
C SER A 216 0.51 -20.78 -8.16
N ARG A 217 0.77 -20.36 -6.91
CA ARG A 217 -0.28 -19.91 -6.01
C ARG A 217 -0.64 -18.46 -6.34
N ASN A 218 -1.91 -18.23 -6.70
CA ASN A 218 -2.45 -16.88 -6.92
C ASN A 218 -2.02 -15.88 -5.84
N ASN A 219 -1.38 -14.81 -6.27
CA ASN A 219 -0.88 -13.75 -5.40
C ASN A 219 -1.88 -12.59 -5.28
N ALA A 220 -1.95 -11.96 -4.10
CA ALA A 220 -2.74 -10.75 -3.94
C ALA A 220 -1.92 -9.56 -4.45
N ILE A 221 -2.45 -8.83 -5.42
CA ILE A 221 -1.86 -7.58 -5.92
C ILE A 221 -2.08 -6.48 -4.89
N GLY A 222 -3.33 -6.34 -4.43
CA GLY A 222 -3.71 -5.28 -3.51
C GLY A 222 -5.12 -5.46 -2.97
N LYS A 223 -5.45 -4.69 -1.94
CA LYS A 223 -6.67 -4.85 -1.16
C LYS A 223 -7.15 -3.52 -0.61
N ILE A 224 -8.45 -3.38 -0.43
CA ILE A 224 -9.09 -2.29 0.31
C ILE A 224 -10.27 -2.84 1.11
N PHE A 225 -10.75 -2.05 2.07
CA PHE A 225 -12.01 -2.30 2.74
C PHE A 225 -12.83 -1.01 2.85
N LEU A 226 -14.15 -1.17 2.90
CA LEU A 226 -15.14 -0.11 3.11
C LEU A 226 -16.09 -0.56 4.22
N GLY A 227 -16.62 0.40 4.96
CA GLY A 227 -17.47 0.16 6.13
C GLY A 227 -17.57 1.43 6.97
N CYS A 228 -18.40 1.39 8.02
CA CYS A 228 -18.53 2.51 8.96
C CYS A 228 -17.26 2.76 9.80
N ASP A 229 -16.34 1.80 9.85
CA ASP A 229 -15.05 1.84 10.55
C ASP A 229 -13.87 2.15 9.61
N ALA A 230 -14.13 2.39 8.32
CA ALA A 230 -13.11 2.85 7.39
C ALA A 230 -12.76 4.32 7.63
N SER A 231 -11.70 4.80 6.98
CA SER A 231 -11.26 6.20 7.02
C SER A 231 -11.15 6.78 5.60
N GLY A 232 -11.02 8.11 5.50
CA GLY A 232 -10.72 8.78 4.23
C GLY A 232 -11.73 8.49 3.11
N ASN A 233 -11.21 8.23 1.91
CA ASN A 233 -12.01 8.02 0.71
C ASN A 233 -12.92 6.77 0.81
N GLN A 234 -12.46 5.72 1.50
CA GLN A 234 -13.23 4.49 1.71
C GLN A 234 -14.49 4.75 2.55
N LEU A 235 -14.36 5.53 3.63
CA LEU A 235 -15.49 5.96 4.44
C LEU A 235 -16.43 6.87 3.65
N ARG A 236 -15.88 7.82 2.89
CA ARG A 236 -16.67 8.73 2.06
C ARG A 236 -17.53 7.97 1.05
N HIS A 237 -16.94 7.01 0.32
CA HIS A 237 -17.69 6.19 -0.65
C HIS A 237 -18.83 5.41 0.02
N TRP A 238 -18.58 4.87 1.22
CA TRP A 238 -19.59 4.14 1.99
C TRP A 238 -20.72 5.06 2.48
N ALA A 239 -20.37 6.24 2.99
CA ALA A 239 -21.33 7.25 3.43
C ALA A 239 -22.17 7.80 2.27
N ASP A 240 -21.54 8.08 1.12
CA ASP A 240 -22.22 8.51 -0.09
C ASP A 240 -23.26 7.46 -0.52
N MET A 241 -22.89 6.17 -0.57
CA MET A 241 -23.81 5.07 -0.87
C MET A 241 -25.04 5.04 0.08
N LEU A 242 -24.81 5.25 1.38
CA LEU A 242 -25.89 5.24 2.38
C LEU A 242 -26.79 6.48 2.29
N SER A 243 -26.21 7.64 1.98
CA SER A 243 -26.92 8.92 1.88
C SER A 243 -27.71 9.08 0.58
N THR A 244 -27.34 8.36 -0.49
CA THR A 244 -28.06 8.36 -1.78
C THR A 244 -28.73 7.00 -2.06
N PRO A 245 -29.78 6.63 -1.30
CA PRO A 245 -30.41 5.32 -1.47
C PRO A 245 -30.90 5.15 -2.91
N ARG A 246 -30.74 3.93 -3.44
CA ARG A 246 -31.14 3.52 -4.81
C ARG A 246 -30.34 4.13 -5.96
N ARG A 247 -29.34 5.00 -5.73
CA ARG A 247 -28.43 5.47 -6.79
C ARG A 247 -27.06 4.78 -6.65
N PRO A 248 -26.48 4.26 -7.74
CA PRO A 248 -25.11 3.77 -7.71
C PRO A 248 -24.15 4.95 -7.59
N VAL A 249 -23.21 4.87 -6.66
CA VAL A 249 -22.08 5.79 -6.51
C VAL A 249 -20.83 5.08 -6.98
N ALA A 250 -20.11 5.63 -7.95
CA ALA A 250 -18.87 5.06 -8.48
C ALA A 250 -17.67 5.90 -8.05
N GLN A 251 -16.63 5.28 -7.52
CA GLN A 251 -15.41 5.96 -7.08
C GLN A 251 -14.16 5.12 -7.33
N TRP A 252 -13.04 5.80 -7.58
CA TRP A 252 -11.71 5.22 -7.63
C TRP A 252 -11.12 5.07 -6.23
N HIS A 253 -10.38 4.00 -6.00
CA HIS A 253 -9.68 3.71 -4.76
C HIS A 253 -8.27 3.19 -5.05
N THR A 254 -7.28 3.74 -4.37
CA THR A 254 -5.90 3.24 -4.41
C THR A 254 -5.77 1.99 -3.56
N LEU A 255 -5.17 0.94 -4.13
CA LEU A 255 -4.99 -0.35 -3.47
C LEU A 255 -3.93 -0.25 -2.36
N LEU A 256 -4.25 -0.84 -1.22
CA LEU A 256 -3.32 -1.03 -0.10
C LEU A 256 -2.78 -2.46 -0.10
N SER A 257 -1.71 -2.69 0.65
CA SER A 257 -1.18 -4.05 0.81
C SER A 257 -2.19 -4.93 1.55
N ALA A 258 -2.21 -6.22 1.24
CA ALA A 258 -3.07 -7.17 1.95
C ALA A 258 -2.80 -7.16 3.47
N GLU A 259 -1.53 -6.98 3.86
CA GLU A 259 -1.10 -6.91 5.25
C GLU A 259 -1.64 -5.68 5.98
N GLN A 260 -1.60 -4.50 5.35
CA GLN A 260 -2.18 -3.26 5.88
C GLN A 260 -3.67 -3.45 6.19
N VAL A 261 -4.43 -3.98 5.23
CA VAL A 261 -5.87 -4.17 5.38
C VAL A 261 -6.21 -5.26 6.39
N ASP A 262 -5.52 -6.41 6.34
CA ASP A 262 -5.78 -7.52 7.26
C ASP A 262 -5.47 -7.17 8.71
N SER A 263 -4.41 -6.39 8.94
CA SER A 263 -4.04 -5.88 10.27
C SER A 263 -5.09 -4.91 10.81
N THR A 264 -5.57 -4.00 9.95
CA THR A 264 -6.63 -3.04 10.31
C THR A 264 -7.92 -3.74 10.70
N LEU A 265 -8.30 -4.78 9.95
CA LEU A 265 -9.51 -5.55 10.21
C LEU A 265 -9.35 -6.58 11.35
N ALA A 266 -8.17 -6.66 11.99
CA ALA A 266 -7.82 -7.66 12.99
C ALA A 266 -8.13 -9.11 12.54
N LEU A 267 -8.03 -9.38 11.24
CA LEU A 267 -8.28 -10.71 10.69
C LEU A 267 -7.06 -11.58 10.96
N LYS A 268 -7.11 -12.37 12.05
CA LYS A 268 -6.04 -13.33 12.36
C LYS A 268 -5.74 -14.19 11.12
N ARG A 269 -4.46 -14.29 10.75
CA ARG A 269 -3.98 -15.35 9.85
C ARG A 269 -4.36 -16.68 10.49
N THR A 270 -5.24 -17.45 9.85
CA THR A 270 -5.37 -18.87 10.18
C THR A 270 -4.08 -19.53 9.71
N LEU A 271 -3.09 -19.62 10.60
CA LEU A 271 -1.96 -20.52 10.38
C LEU A 271 -2.55 -21.93 10.30
N ARG A 272 -2.54 -22.52 9.11
CA ARG A 272 -2.75 -23.95 8.97
C ARG A 272 -1.52 -24.62 9.58
N ILE A 273 -1.70 -25.22 10.74
CA ILE A 273 -0.70 -26.13 11.32
C ILE A 273 -0.52 -27.25 10.29
N PRO A 274 0.70 -27.55 9.82
CA PRO A 274 0.92 -28.72 8.99
C PRO A 274 0.52 -29.96 9.80
N PHE A 275 -0.38 -30.77 9.26
CA PHE A 275 -0.74 -32.06 9.84
C PHE A 275 0.52 -32.91 9.94
N THR A 276 1.03 -33.10 11.15
CA THR A 276 1.91 -34.23 11.46
C THR A 276 1.04 -35.47 11.53
N ASN A 277 1.19 -36.36 10.55
CA ASN A 277 0.65 -37.72 10.64
C ASN A 277 1.26 -38.41 11.87
N MET A 278 0.49 -38.58 12.93
CA MET A 278 0.71 -39.69 13.87
C MET A 278 -0.06 -40.88 13.33
N THR A 279 0.68 -41.82 12.74
CA THR A 279 0.24 -43.22 12.64
C THR A 279 0.49 -43.89 13.98
N PHE A 280 -0.56 -44.45 14.57
CA PHE A 280 -0.49 -45.44 15.64
C PHE A 280 0.12 -46.74 15.12
#